data_AF-A0A517FML5-F1
#
_entry.id   AF-A0A517FML5-F1
#
_cell.length_a   1.000
_cell.length_b   1.000
_cell.length_c   1.000
_cell.angle_alpha   90.00
_cell.angle_beta   90.00
_cell.angle_gamma   90.00
#
_symmetry.space_group_name_H-M   'P 1'
#
loop_
_entity.id
_entity.type
_entity.pdbx_description
1 polymer ?
#
loop_
_entity_poly.entity_id
_entity_poly.type
_entity_poly.pdbx_seq_one_letter_code
_entity_poly.pdbx_strand_id
1 'polypeptide(L)' 'MVCTKVFVSGNSQAVRIPKEFHIDFSELFIKKIGSPIILTPKESNWENLERSLSEFSDDFMIEGRTQPAMQEREVF' A
#
# COMPACT_ATOMS: atom_id res chain seq x y z
N MET A 1 -7.79 -19.36 6.73
CA MET A 1 -7.94 -18.29 7.75
C MET A 1 -7.21 -18.75 9.00
N VAL A 2 -6.28 -17.95 9.53
CA VAL A 2 -5.50 -18.30 10.73
C VAL A 2 -5.88 -17.35 11.86
N CYS A 3 -6.25 -17.88 13.01
CA CYS A 3 -6.49 -17.09 14.22
C CYS A 3 -5.17 -16.92 14.98
N THR A 4 -4.92 -15.72 15.51
CA THR A 4 -3.76 -15.47 16.37
C THR A 4 -4.19 -14.88 17.71
N LYS A 5 -3.28 -14.91 18.68
CA LYS A 5 -3.52 -14.42 20.03
C LYS A 5 -3.16 -12.95 20.16
N VAL A 6 -4.04 -12.21 20.81
CA VAL A 6 -3.77 -10.88 21.36
C VAL A 6 -3.28 -11.05 22.79
N PHE A 7 -2.24 -10.32 23.17
CA PHE A 7 -1.63 -10.38 24.50
C PHE A 7 -1.11 -9.01 24.94
N VAL A 8 -0.60 -8.93 26.17
CA VAL A 8 -0.01 -7.70 26.73
C VAL A 8 1.50 -7.83 26.75
N SER A 9 2.20 -6.78 26.31
CA SER A 9 3.66 -6.63 26.39
C SER A 9 3.99 -5.33 27.10
N GLY A 10 4.43 -5.41 28.36
CA GLY A 10 4.55 -4.24 29.23
C GLY A 10 3.20 -3.55 29.44
N ASN A 11 3.10 -2.27 29.11
CA ASN A 11 1.86 -1.48 29.19
C ASN A 11 1.10 -1.40 27.85
N SER A 12 1.49 -2.21 26.85
CA SER A 12 0.94 -2.15 25.49
C SER A 12 0.24 -3.44 25.11
N GLN A 13 -0.71 -3.35 24.19
CA GLN A 13 -1.33 -4.50 23.54
C GLN A 13 -0.48 -4.94 22.35
N ALA A 14 -0.32 -6.26 22.19
CA ALA A 14 0.45 -6.87 21.12
C ALA A 14 -0.33 -8.01 20.46
N VAL A 15 -0.02 -8.27 19.20
CA VAL A 15 -0.57 -9.41 18.43
C VAL A 15 0.59 -10.32 18.04
N ARG A 16 0.44 -11.62 18.26
CA ARG A 16 1.46 -12.58 17.82
C ARG A 16 1.36 -12.74 16.30
N ILE A 17 2.48 -12.58 15.58
CA ILE A 17 2.52 -12.83 14.14
C ILE A 17 2.98 -14.28 13.91
N PRO A 18 2.15 -15.14 13.28
CA PRO A 18 2.57 -16.50 12.91
C PRO A 18 3.73 -16.50 11.92
N LYS A 19 4.50 -17.59 11.88
CA LYS A 19 5.74 -17.68 11.09
C LYS A 19 5.49 -17.48 9.59
N GLU A 20 4.37 -17.98 9.09
CA GLU A 20 3.95 -17.84 7.69
C GLU A 20 3.59 -16.39 7.28
N PHE A 21 3.43 -15.49 8.26
CA PHE A 21 3.20 -14.06 8.06
C PHE A 21 4.39 -13.22 8.56
N HIS A 22 5.61 -13.77 8.52
CA HIS A 22 6.81 -13.07 8.96
C HIS A 22 6.94 -11.68 8.31
N ILE A 23 7.44 -10.72 9.08
CA ILE A 23 7.61 -9.34 8.66
C ILE A 23 9.09 -9.04 8.70
N ASP A 24 9.68 -8.75 7.53
CA ASP A 24 11.12 -8.47 7.39
C ASP A 24 11.50 -7.04 7.82
N PHE A 25 10.51 -6.17 8.07
CA PHE A 25 10.69 -4.77 8.41
C PHE A 25 10.65 -4.52 9.93
N SER A 26 11.51 -3.63 10.41
CA SER A 26 11.53 -3.22 11.82
C SER A 26 10.43 -2.23 12.20
N GLU A 27 9.94 -1.44 11.23
CA GLU A 27 8.92 -0.42 11.44
C GLU A 27 7.80 -0.50 10.40
N LEU A 28 6.55 -0.32 10.86
CA LEU A 28 5.35 -0.32 10.03
C LEU A 28 4.49 0.91 10.36
N PHE A 29 3.82 1.46 9.35
CA PHE A 29 2.68 2.33 9.57
C PHE A 29 1.47 1.50 10.01
N ILE A 30 0.69 2.05 10.95
CA ILE A 30 -0.56 1.45 11.43
C ILE A 30 -1.74 2.34 11.05
N LYS A 31 -2.75 1.75 10.39
CA LYS A 31 -4.00 2.43 10.04
C LYS A 31 -5.19 1.57 10.46
N LYS A 32 -6.16 2.18 11.14
CA LYS A 32 -7.45 1.55 11.45
C LYS A 32 -8.51 2.07 10.50
N ILE A 33 -9.20 1.18 9.79
CA ILE A 33 -10.30 1.52 8.88
C ILE A 33 -11.55 0.82 9.38
N GLY A 34 -12.40 1.52 10.12
CA GLY A 34 -13.54 0.90 10.81
C GLY A 34 -13.06 -0.14 11.84
N SER A 35 -13.30 -1.42 11.59
CA SER A 35 -12.85 -2.53 12.43
C SER A 35 -11.44 -3.07 12.06
N PRO A 36 -11.10 -3.24 10.76
CA PRO A 36 -9.75 -3.65 10.34
C PRO A 36 -8.59 -2.75 10.82
N ILE A 37 -7.47 -3.39 11.15
CA ILE A 37 -6.16 -2.76 11.30
C ILE A 37 -5.29 -3.21 10.12
N ILE A 38 -4.70 -2.24 9.43
CA ILE A 38 -3.79 -2.46 8.30
C ILE A 38 -2.40 -2.01 8.75
N LEU A 39 -1.42 -2.87 8.53
CA LEU A 39 -0.01 -2.59 8.74
C LEU A 39 0.69 -2.55 7.39
N THR A 40 1.46 -1.50 7.12
CA THR A 40 2.24 -1.36 5.89
C THR A 40 3.68 -0.99 6.22
N PRO A 41 4.69 -1.51 5.50
CA PRO A 41 6.08 -1.13 5.74
C PRO A 41 6.29 0.37 5.65
N LYS A 42 7.12 0.92 6.54
CA LYS A 42 7.49 2.33 6.50
C LYS A 42 8.43 2.67 5.34
N GLU A 43 9.24 1.69 4.94
CA GLU A 43 10.30 1.84 3.94
C GLU A 43 9.84 1.44 2.52
N SER A 44 8.79 0.61 2.40
CA SER A 44 8.27 0.13 1.12
C SER A 44 7.11 1.00 0.62
N ASN A 45 7.43 2.23 0.22
CA ASN A 45 6.41 3.16 -0.27
C ASN A 45 5.95 2.85 -1.70
N TRP A 46 6.71 2.05 -2.45
CA TRP A 46 6.54 1.90 -3.90
C TRP A 46 6.38 0.45 -4.39
N GLU A 47 6.61 -0.56 -3.57
CA GLU A 47 6.48 -1.97 -4.00
C GLU A 47 5.04 -2.31 -4.42
N ASN A 48 4.04 -1.76 -3.71
CA ASN A 48 2.64 -1.90 -4.13
C ASN A 48 2.37 -1.18 -5.47
N LEU A 49 3.03 -0.04 -5.72
CA LEU A 49 2.94 0.64 -7.00
C LEU A 49 3.57 -0.22 -8.10
N GLU A 50 4.78 -0.71 -7.90
CA GLU A 50 5.49 -1.58 -8.85
C GLU A 50 4.67 -2.82 -9.20
N ARG A 51 4.11 -3.50 -8.19
CA ARG A 51 3.24 -4.66 -8.43
C ARG A 51 2.00 -4.28 -9.24
N SER A 52 1.38 -3.14 -8.94
CA SER A 52 0.18 -2.68 -9.66
C SER A 52 0.42 -2.40 -11.14
N LEU A 53 1.66 -2.15 -11.56
CA LEU A 53 1.99 -1.99 -12.99
C LEU A 53 1.71 -3.26 -13.80
N SER A 54 1.69 -4.43 -13.17
CA SER A 54 1.34 -5.70 -13.81
C SER A 54 -0.16 -6.01 -13.83
N GLU A 55 -0.99 -5.18 -13.17
CA GLU A 55 -2.43 -5.39 -13.02
C GLU A 55 -3.25 -4.64 -14.09
N PHE A 56 -2.61 -3.85 -14.95
CA PHE A 56 -3.28 -3.23 -16.09
C PHE A 56 -3.73 -4.28 -17.11
N SER A 57 -4.91 -4.08 -17.69
CA SER A 57 -5.38 -4.89 -18.81
C SER A 57 -4.56 -4.62 -20.08
N ASP A 58 -4.52 -5.59 -21.00
CA ASP A 58 -3.74 -5.49 -22.24
C ASP A 58 -4.16 -4.29 -23.13
N ASP A 59 -5.39 -3.81 -22.98
CA ASP A 59 -5.95 -2.67 -23.70
C ASP A 59 -5.75 -1.32 -22.99
N PHE A 60 -5.16 -1.31 -21.79
CA PHE A 60 -4.92 -0.08 -21.03
C PHE A 60 -4.03 0.88 -21.82
N MET A 61 -4.57 2.04 -22.18
CA MET A 61 -3.87 3.09 -22.93
C MET A 61 -3.29 2.60 -24.28
N ILE A 62 -3.93 1.62 -24.93
CA ILE A 62 -3.46 1.06 -26.20
C ILE A 62 -3.34 2.10 -27.33
N GLU A 63 -4.21 3.12 -27.32
CA GLU A 63 -4.16 4.26 -28.26
C GLU A 63 -3.19 5.38 -27.82
N GLY A 64 -2.51 5.18 -26.69
CA GLY A 64 -1.60 6.15 -26.09
C GLY A 64 -2.32 7.32 -25.40
N ARG A 65 -1.54 8.33 -25.02
CA ARG A 65 -2.06 9.56 -24.41
C ARG A 65 -2.58 10.51 -25.49
N THR A 66 -3.87 10.81 -25.47
CA THR A 66 -4.46 11.88 -26.31
C THR A 66 -4.17 13.25 -25.70
N GLN A 67 -2.97 13.78 -25.98
CA GLN A 67 -2.57 15.10 -25.51
C GLN A 67 -2.96 16.18 -26.54
N PRO A 68 -3.82 17.16 -26.18
CA PRO A 68 -4.11 18.30 -27.06
C PRO A 68 -2.91 19.25 -27.16
N ALA A 69 -2.92 20.09 -28.20
CA ALA A 69 -1.96 21.19 -28.35
C ALA A 69 -2.03 22.15 -27.15
N MET A 70 -0.90 22.78 -26.84
CA MET A 70 -0.82 23.79 -25.79
C MET A 70 -1.74 24.97 -26.13
N GLN A 71 -2.50 25.44 -25.14
CA GLN A 71 -3.37 26.59 -25.31
C GLN A 71 -2.55 27.87 -25.52
N GLU A 72 -2.91 28.68 -26.52
CA GLU A 72 -2.43 30.06 -26.62
C GLU A 72 -3.12 30.93 -25.56
N ARG A 73 -2.33 31.68 -24.80
CA ARG A 73 -2.81 32.61 -23.75
C ARG A 73 -2.21 33.98 -23.99
N GLU A 74 -2.93 35.03 -23.62
CA GLU A 74 -2.40 36.39 -23.70
C GLU A 74 -1.17 36.55 -22.80
N VAL A 75 -0.19 37.30 -23.29
CA VAL A 75 0.97 37.71 -22.51
C VAL A 75 0.51 38.82 -21.57
N PHE A 76 0.88 38.73 -20.29
CA PHE A 76 0.51 39.70 -19.25
C PHE A 76 0.89 41.14 -19.59
#